data_AF-A0A093EQS8-F1
#
_entry.id   AF-A0A093EQS8-F1
#
_cell.length_a   1.000
_cell.length_b   1.000
_cell.length_c   1.000
_cell.angle_alpha   90.00
_cell.angle_beta   90.00
_cell.angle_gamma   90.00
#
_symmetry.space_group_name_H-M   'P 1'
#
loop_
_entity.id
_entity.type
_entity.pdbx_description
1 polymer ?
#
loop_
_entity_poly.entity_id
_entity_poly.type
_entity_poly.pdbx_seq_one_letter_code
_entity_poly.pdbx_strand_id
1 'polypeptide(L)'
;LQDDVRQKVHLNTFGFFKDGFMKVNVSNLSLKPPVGSDDKSSLSVGFSLDRTRNDGFSTYLDEEVDYCILKKKPEQDVSVVILLLDFKTEVVKVRFSAEASSLLPKISFTSEENVTALSTKPLKTSEQSSDSGKNPAKTNQNTESEVETASYQGNPVVNEKNADYLISYFQFFFNISSDNQEGLYSLYFHKCVGSDGPTNDQQLFSLDIEITEKNPESYLSAGEIPLPKLYISMAIFFFLSGTVWIHILRKRRNDVFKIHWLMAALPFTKSLSLVFHAIDYHYISSQGFPIEGWAVVYYITHLLKGALLFITIALIGTGWAFIKHILSDKDKKIFMIVIPLQVLANVAYIIIESTEEGTTEYGLWKEILFLVDLLCCGAILFPVVWSIRHLQEASATDGKGKAAINLAKLKLFRHYYVMIVCYIYFTRIIAILIKIAVPFQWKWLYQLLDEMATLVFFVLTGYKFRPASDNPYLQLSQDDEDDLEMEAV
;
A
#
# COMPACT_ATOMS: atom_id res chain seq x y z
N LEU A 1 -2.37 -18.09 10.88
CA LEU A 1 -1.23 -17.79 11.80
C LEU A 1 -0.93 -19.03 12.63
N GLN A 2 0.32 -19.50 12.70
CA GLN A 2 0.69 -20.71 13.46
C GLN A 2 1.77 -20.39 14.48
N ASP A 3 1.57 -20.79 15.73
CA ASP A 3 2.49 -20.64 16.86
C ASP A 3 3.14 -19.23 16.91
N ASP A 4 2.31 -18.20 16.79
CA ASP A 4 2.74 -16.80 16.72
C ASP A 4 2.97 -16.22 18.12
N VAL A 5 4.08 -15.48 18.27
CA VAL A 5 4.52 -14.88 19.53
C VAL A 5 4.06 -13.44 19.71
N ARG A 6 3.63 -12.75 18.64
CA ARG A 6 3.28 -11.33 18.69
C ARG A 6 2.13 -11.06 19.64
N GLN A 7 2.18 -9.91 20.31
CA GLN A 7 1.10 -9.44 21.18
C GLN A 7 0.01 -8.70 20.41
N LYS A 8 0.36 -8.12 19.26
CA LYS A 8 -0.55 -7.40 18.37
C LYS A 8 -0.27 -7.86 16.94
N VAL A 9 -1.33 -8.24 16.23
CA VAL A 9 -1.27 -8.57 14.81
C VAL A 9 -2.27 -7.70 14.08
N HIS A 10 -1.78 -6.89 13.14
CA HIS A 10 -2.63 -6.20 12.18
C HIS A 10 -3.15 -7.22 11.18
N LEU A 11 -4.46 -7.43 11.14
CA LEU A 11 -5.07 -8.45 10.30
C LEU A 11 -5.46 -7.90 8.94
N ASN A 12 -6.09 -6.73 8.92
CA ASN A 12 -6.54 -6.08 7.69
C ASN A 12 -6.92 -4.61 7.91
N THR A 13 -6.90 -3.81 6.83
CA THR A 13 -7.47 -2.46 6.79
C THR A 13 -8.32 -2.24 5.53
N PHE A 14 -9.60 -1.88 5.69
CA PHE A 14 -10.52 -1.69 4.57
C PHE A 14 -11.41 -0.45 4.71
N GLY A 15 -11.60 0.27 3.60
CA GLY A 15 -12.44 1.46 3.52
C GLY A 15 -13.86 1.10 3.12
N PHE A 16 -14.84 1.43 3.95
CA PHE A 16 -16.25 1.16 3.67
C PHE A 16 -17.02 2.44 3.33
N PHE A 17 -17.80 2.36 2.26
CA PHE A 17 -18.94 3.25 2.00
C PHE A 17 -20.20 2.70 2.68
N LYS A 18 -21.25 3.51 2.70
CA LYS A 18 -22.58 3.08 3.12
C LYS A 18 -23.01 1.82 2.36
N ASP A 19 -23.73 0.94 3.07
CA ASP A 19 -24.20 -0.36 2.61
C ASP A 19 -23.08 -1.39 2.34
N GLY A 20 -21.82 -1.07 2.70
CA GLY A 20 -20.73 -2.04 2.76
C GLY A 20 -20.82 -2.95 3.99
N PHE A 21 -20.15 -4.10 3.94
CA PHE A 21 -20.10 -5.05 5.05
C PHE A 21 -18.75 -5.74 5.19
N MET A 22 -18.48 -6.17 6.42
CA MET A 22 -17.37 -7.07 6.75
C MET A 22 -17.92 -8.30 7.46
N LYS A 23 -17.45 -9.47 7.04
CA LYS A 23 -17.71 -10.76 7.66
C LYS A 23 -16.39 -11.38 8.06
N VAL A 24 -16.25 -11.76 9.32
CA VAL A 24 -15.05 -12.40 9.85
C VAL A 24 -15.42 -13.76 10.39
N ASN A 25 -14.70 -14.77 9.91
CA ASN A 25 -14.79 -16.14 10.34
C ASN A 25 -13.48 -16.51 11.04
N VAL A 26 -13.57 -16.89 12.30
CA VAL A 26 -12.42 -17.27 13.13
C VAL A 26 -12.51 -18.76 13.41
N SER A 27 -11.45 -19.49 13.13
CA SER A 27 -11.34 -20.92 13.39
C SER A 27 -9.97 -21.30 13.96
N ASN A 28 -9.89 -22.48 14.59
CA ASN A 28 -8.65 -23.06 15.12
C ASN A 28 -7.88 -22.13 16.09
N LEU A 29 -8.57 -21.25 16.81
CA LEU A 29 -7.95 -20.39 17.81
C LEU A 29 -7.49 -21.24 19.00
N SER A 30 -6.17 -21.31 19.19
CA SER A 30 -5.55 -22.08 20.27
C SER A 30 -4.38 -21.32 20.88
N LEU A 31 -4.10 -21.61 22.16
CA LEU A 31 -3.04 -21.00 22.95
C LEU A 31 -2.11 -22.10 23.47
N LYS A 32 -0.78 -21.94 23.32
CA LYS A 32 0.23 -22.89 23.82
C LYS A 32 1.27 -22.18 24.69
N PRO A 33 1.59 -22.66 25.91
CA PRO A 33 0.97 -23.78 26.62
C PRO A 33 -0.50 -23.50 26.99
N PRO A 34 -1.35 -24.53 27.24
CA PRO A 34 -2.73 -24.30 27.67
C PRO A 34 -2.77 -23.47 28.95
N VAL A 35 -3.66 -22.48 29.02
CA VAL A 35 -3.75 -21.55 30.16
C VAL A 35 -4.14 -22.32 31.42
N GLY A 36 -3.25 -22.34 32.43
CA GLY A 36 -3.53 -22.91 33.74
C GLY A 36 -4.67 -22.18 34.46
N SER A 37 -5.35 -22.83 35.42
CA SER A 37 -6.50 -22.25 36.12
C SER A 37 -6.20 -20.93 36.84
N ASP A 38 -4.95 -20.73 37.26
CA ASP A 38 -4.50 -19.58 38.07
C ASP A 38 -4.04 -18.38 37.20
N ASP A 39 -3.68 -18.59 35.94
CA ASP A 39 -3.23 -17.54 35.00
C ASP A 39 -4.37 -16.89 34.20
N LYS A 40 -5.62 -17.35 34.41
CA LYS A 40 -6.79 -16.89 33.65
C LYS A 40 -7.20 -15.44 33.89
N SER A 41 -6.65 -14.77 34.91
CA SER A 41 -6.89 -13.32 35.13
C SER A 41 -5.82 -12.43 34.50
N SER A 42 -4.65 -12.97 34.16
CA SER A 42 -3.54 -12.18 33.63
C SER A 42 -3.58 -12.09 32.11
N LEU A 43 -4.00 -13.16 31.42
CA LEU A 43 -4.09 -13.25 29.96
C LEU A 43 -5.42 -12.71 29.42
N SER A 44 -5.36 -11.80 28.46
CA SER A 44 -6.53 -11.29 27.73
C SER A 44 -6.29 -11.43 26.23
N VAL A 45 -7.25 -12.05 25.52
CA VAL A 45 -7.18 -12.25 24.06
C VAL A 45 -8.43 -11.68 23.44
N GLY A 46 -8.32 -11.09 22.26
CA GLY A 46 -9.45 -10.43 21.62
C GLY A 46 -9.09 -9.76 20.32
N PHE A 47 -10.07 -9.04 19.78
CA PHE A 47 -9.94 -8.24 18.58
C PHE A 47 -10.24 -6.79 18.90
N SER A 48 -9.63 -5.87 18.15
CA SER A 48 -10.05 -4.48 18.10
C SER A 48 -10.35 -4.08 16.67
N LEU A 49 -11.44 -3.37 16.48
CA LEU A 49 -11.82 -2.74 15.23
C LEU A 49 -11.73 -1.22 15.44
N ASP A 50 -10.73 -0.61 14.83
CA ASP A 50 -10.51 0.84 14.84
C ASP A 50 -11.14 1.47 13.59
N ARG A 51 -11.79 2.62 13.74
CA ARG A 51 -12.31 3.42 12.63
C ARG A 51 -11.59 4.76 12.58
N THR A 52 -10.90 5.01 11.47
CA THR A 52 -10.20 6.27 11.20
C THR A 52 -10.71 6.95 9.93
N ARG A 53 -10.30 8.21 9.72
CA ARG A 53 -10.60 8.96 8.49
C ARG A 53 -9.49 8.86 7.44
N ASN A 54 -8.27 8.52 7.86
CA ASN A 54 -7.06 8.47 7.04
C ASN A 54 -6.10 7.37 7.54
N ASP A 55 -5.24 6.86 6.65
CA ASP A 55 -4.26 5.79 6.96
C ASP A 55 -3.22 6.22 8.03
N GLY A 56 -2.99 7.53 8.17
CA GLY A 56 -1.86 8.09 8.91
C GLY A 56 -2.04 8.29 10.41
N PHE A 57 -3.27 8.19 10.92
CA PHE A 57 -3.59 8.55 12.30
C PHE A 57 -4.50 7.48 12.91
N SER A 58 -3.92 6.35 13.36
CA SER A 58 -4.58 5.58 14.42
C SER A 58 -4.26 6.28 15.74
N THR A 59 -5.10 7.25 16.11
CA THR A 59 -4.93 8.10 17.29
C THR A 59 -5.03 7.35 18.62
N TYR A 60 -5.32 6.05 18.61
CA TYR A 60 -5.55 5.25 19.82
C TYR A 60 -4.55 4.11 20.01
N LEU A 61 -3.67 3.88 19.04
CA LEU A 61 -2.75 2.73 19.05
C LEU A 61 -1.28 3.11 19.16
N ASP A 62 -0.98 4.35 19.56
CA ASP A 62 0.37 4.81 19.87
C ASP A 62 0.95 4.01 21.05
N GLU A 63 1.82 3.06 20.69
CA GLU A 63 3.15 2.75 21.25
C GLU A 63 3.41 2.74 22.77
N GLU A 64 2.42 2.62 23.65
CA GLU A 64 2.71 2.13 25.01
C GLU A 64 2.86 0.61 24.99
N VAL A 65 4.09 0.16 24.70
CA VAL A 65 4.53 -1.27 24.62
C VAL A 65 4.11 -2.09 25.85
N ASP A 66 3.84 -1.44 26.98
CA ASP A 66 3.52 -2.08 28.26
C ASP A 66 2.02 -2.14 28.59
N TYR A 67 1.13 -1.55 27.78
CA TYR A 67 -0.31 -1.46 28.11
C TYR A 67 -1.24 -2.14 27.08
N CYS A 68 -2.02 -3.10 27.58
CA CYS A 68 -2.96 -3.87 26.76
C CYS A 68 -4.25 -3.09 26.45
N ILE A 69 -4.53 -2.85 25.16
CA ILE A 69 -5.79 -2.21 24.72
C ILE A 69 -7.06 -2.93 25.18
N LEU A 70 -7.03 -4.27 25.28
CA LEU A 70 -8.19 -5.05 25.74
C LEU A 70 -8.57 -4.77 27.20
N LYS A 71 -7.63 -4.22 27.99
CA LYS A 71 -7.83 -3.79 29.37
C LYS A 71 -8.23 -2.31 29.47
N LYS A 72 -8.00 -1.50 28.42
CA LYS A 72 -8.40 -0.09 28.36
C LYS A 72 -9.91 0.03 28.20
N LYS A 73 -10.52 0.98 28.91
CA LYS A 73 -11.86 1.46 28.56
C LYS A 73 -11.72 2.44 27.38
N PRO A 74 -12.47 2.26 26.27
CA PRO A 74 -12.46 3.22 25.17
C PRO A 74 -12.73 4.63 25.69
N GLU A 75 -11.87 5.59 25.33
CA GLU A 75 -12.09 7.00 25.63
C GLU A 75 -13.29 7.54 24.84
N GLN A 76 -13.89 8.65 25.32
CA GLN A 76 -15.18 9.14 24.83
C GLN A 76 -15.19 9.47 23.32
N ASP A 77 -14.07 10.01 22.78
CA ASP A 77 -13.96 10.44 21.38
C ASP A 77 -13.38 9.37 20.43
N VAL A 78 -13.12 8.16 20.94
CA VAL A 78 -12.41 7.13 20.17
C VAL A 78 -13.39 6.15 19.53
N SER A 79 -13.33 6.06 18.20
CA SER A 79 -14.17 5.14 17.41
C SER A 79 -13.54 3.75 17.34
N VAL A 80 -13.46 3.04 18.47
CA VAL A 80 -12.92 1.67 18.56
C VAL A 80 -13.95 0.72 19.16
N VAL A 81 -14.10 -0.45 18.56
CA VAL A 81 -14.83 -1.59 19.14
C VAL A 81 -13.83 -2.65 19.60
N ILE A 82 -13.98 -3.11 20.84
CA ILE A 82 -13.16 -4.18 21.43
C ILE A 82 -14.03 -5.43 21.56
N LEU A 83 -13.57 -6.55 21.00
CA LEU A 83 -14.16 -7.87 21.16
C LEU A 83 -13.25 -8.69 22.07
N LEU A 84 -13.60 -8.81 23.34
CA LEU A 84 -12.84 -9.57 24.32
C LEU A 84 -13.34 -11.02 24.36
N LEU A 85 -12.44 -11.98 24.17
CA LEU A 85 -12.72 -13.40 24.31
C LEU A 85 -12.63 -13.78 25.79
N ASP A 86 -13.76 -14.11 26.40
CA ASP A 86 -13.78 -14.61 27.78
C ASP A 86 -13.75 -16.14 27.77
N PHE A 87 -12.57 -16.72 27.96
CA PHE A 87 -12.37 -18.17 28.01
C PHE A 87 -12.99 -18.84 29.25
N LYS A 88 -13.42 -18.10 30.27
CA LYS A 88 -14.08 -18.68 31.45
C LYS A 88 -15.55 -18.95 31.17
N THR A 89 -16.19 -18.02 30.46
CA THR A 89 -17.62 -18.06 30.17
C THR A 89 -17.92 -18.42 28.72
N GLU A 90 -16.89 -18.63 27.90
CA GLU A 90 -16.98 -18.98 26.48
C GLU A 90 -17.81 -17.99 25.66
N VAL A 91 -17.77 -16.71 26.02
CA VAL A 91 -18.50 -15.65 25.33
C VAL A 91 -17.57 -14.55 24.84
N VAL A 92 -17.96 -13.91 23.73
CA VAL A 92 -17.30 -12.72 23.22
C VAL A 92 -18.00 -11.49 23.79
N LYS A 93 -17.28 -10.71 24.60
CA LYS A 93 -17.78 -9.45 25.18
C LYS A 93 -17.42 -8.30 24.25
N VAL A 94 -18.44 -7.60 23.75
CA VAL A 94 -18.24 -6.41 22.90
C VAL A 94 -18.29 -5.14 23.75
N ARG A 95 -17.25 -4.31 23.66
CA ARG A 95 -17.11 -3.03 24.37
C ARG A 95 -16.82 -1.90 23.40
N PHE A 96 -17.48 -0.77 23.56
CA PHE A 96 -17.27 0.46 22.79
C PHE A 96 -17.72 1.66 23.63
N SER A 97 -17.29 2.87 23.26
CA SER A 97 -17.76 4.12 23.88
C SER A 97 -19.23 4.39 23.50
N ALA A 98 -20.08 4.74 24.47
CA ALA A 98 -21.50 5.03 24.20
C ALA A 98 -21.67 6.25 23.30
N GLU A 99 -20.80 7.25 23.44
CA GLU A 99 -20.76 8.43 22.58
C GLU A 99 -20.38 8.07 21.13
N ALA A 100 -19.51 7.09 20.94
CA ALA A 100 -19.11 6.58 19.61
C ALA A 100 -20.13 5.59 19.00
N SER A 101 -21.20 5.23 19.71
CA SER A 101 -22.19 4.24 19.24
C SER A 101 -22.85 4.60 17.90
N SER A 102 -23.08 5.90 17.66
CA SER A 102 -23.65 6.40 16.40
C SER A 102 -22.68 6.32 15.23
N LEU A 103 -21.38 6.31 15.51
CA LEU A 103 -20.28 6.29 14.55
C LEU A 103 -19.81 4.86 14.24
N LEU A 104 -20.11 3.90 15.09
CA LEU A 104 -19.64 2.52 14.95
C LEU A 104 -20.76 1.62 14.44
N PRO A 105 -20.44 0.63 13.59
CA PRO A 105 -21.42 -0.31 13.10
C PRO A 105 -21.76 -1.33 14.19
N LYS A 106 -22.99 -1.83 14.17
CA LYS A 106 -23.43 -2.85 15.13
C LYS A 106 -22.84 -4.22 14.76
N ILE A 107 -22.02 -4.77 15.65
CA ILE A 107 -21.48 -6.13 15.49
C ILE A 107 -22.56 -7.17 15.82
N SER A 108 -22.73 -8.13 14.93
CA SER A 108 -23.65 -9.25 15.06
C SER A 108 -22.90 -10.58 14.94
N PHE A 109 -23.35 -11.60 15.68
CA PHE A 109 -22.80 -12.96 15.64
C PHE A 109 -23.82 -13.89 14.99
N THR A 110 -23.37 -14.87 14.20
CA THR A 110 -24.25 -15.81 13.50
C THR A 110 -24.10 -17.22 14.08
N SER A 111 -25.22 -17.89 14.37
CA SER A 111 -25.27 -19.34 14.66
C SER A 111 -25.57 -20.12 13.36
N GLU A 112 -25.00 -21.31 13.19
CA GLU A 112 -25.16 -22.18 12.01
C GLU A 112 -26.63 -22.60 11.74
N GLU A 113 -27.55 -22.43 12.69
CA GLU A 113 -28.96 -22.83 12.52
C GLU A 113 -29.75 -22.04 11.46
N ASN A 114 -29.25 -20.91 10.97
CA ASN A 114 -29.98 -20.05 10.01
C ASN A 114 -29.50 -20.16 8.54
N VAL A 115 -28.60 -21.09 8.20
CA VAL A 115 -28.11 -21.22 6.81
C VAL A 115 -29.18 -21.78 5.86
N THR A 116 -30.20 -22.47 6.37
CA THR A 116 -31.22 -23.13 5.52
C THR A 116 -32.52 -22.33 5.35
N ALA A 117 -32.70 -21.18 6.03
CA ALA A 117 -33.98 -20.46 6.05
C ALA A 117 -34.06 -19.20 5.19
N LEU A 118 -32.94 -18.68 4.65
CA LEU A 118 -32.96 -17.47 3.82
C LEU A 118 -33.07 -17.72 2.31
N SER A 119 -33.22 -18.98 1.89
CA SER A 119 -33.46 -19.35 0.50
C SER A 119 -34.87 -19.92 0.31
N THR A 120 -35.90 -19.17 0.70
CA THR A 120 -37.20 -19.20 0.00
C THR A 120 -38.20 -18.17 0.54
N LYS A 121 -38.67 -17.34 -0.40
CA LYS A 121 -39.99 -16.68 -0.50
C LYS A 121 -40.16 -15.22 -0.01
N PRO A 122 -41.05 -14.48 -0.71
CA PRO A 122 -40.93 -13.05 -0.98
C PRO A 122 -41.82 -12.17 -0.09
N LEU A 123 -41.38 -10.92 0.05
CA LEU A 123 -42.02 -9.85 0.83
C LEU A 123 -43.39 -9.46 0.24
N LYS A 124 -44.43 -9.50 1.08
CA LYS A 124 -45.68 -8.73 0.90
C LYS A 124 -45.89 -7.79 2.09
N THR A 125 -46.19 -6.56 1.73
CA THR A 125 -46.48 -5.34 2.50
C THR A 125 -47.82 -5.41 3.26
N SER A 126 -47.89 -4.74 4.42
CA SER A 126 -49.03 -3.95 5.00
C SER A 126 -48.79 -3.82 6.52
N GLU A 127 -48.33 -2.69 7.03
CA GLU A 127 -49.04 -1.48 7.48
C GLU A 127 -49.62 -1.53 8.92
N GLN A 128 -49.10 -0.59 9.72
CA GLN A 128 -49.70 0.24 10.77
C GLN A 128 -50.55 -0.37 11.91
N SER A 129 -50.12 -0.09 13.15
CA SER A 129 -50.92 0.71 14.09
C SER A 129 -50.08 1.27 15.23
N SER A 130 -50.12 2.59 15.36
CA SER A 130 -49.73 3.39 16.52
C SER A 130 -50.96 3.57 17.43
N ASP A 131 -50.79 3.56 18.75
CA ASP A 131 -50.89 4.76 19.58
C ASP A 131 -50.89 4.40 21.08
N SER A 132 -50.31 5.30 21.88
CA SER A 132 -50.08 5.19 23.32
C SER A 132 -50.97 6.18 24.07
N GLY A 133 -51.26 5.93 25.35
CA GLY A 133 -51.87 6.95 26.19
C GLY A 133 -52.02 6.60 27.67
N LYS A 134 -51.08 7.11 28.50
CA LYS A 134 -51.28 7.92 29.75
C LYS A 134 -50.22 7.68 30.84
N ASN A 135 -49.54 8.75 31.22
CA ASN A 135 -48.74 8.98 32.45
C ASN A 135 -49.65 9.39 33.64
N PRO A 136 -49.19 9.75 34.89
CA PRO A 136 -47.82 9.77 35.49
C PRO A 136 -47.72 9.29 36.97
N ALA A 137 -46.50 9.13 37.52
CA ALA A 137 -46.19 9.48 38.92
C ALA A 137 -44.68 9.64 39.18
N LYS A 138 -44.34 10.66 40.00
CA LYS A 138 -43.01 11.20 40.36
C LYS A 138 -42.22 10.31 41.32
N THR A 139 -40.88 10.44 41.37
CA THR A 139 -40.08 10.82 42.57
C THR A 139 -38.61 11.10 42.20
N ASN A 140 -38.03 12.09 42.90
CA ASN A 140 -36.70 12.69 42.77
C ASN A 140 -35.51 11.74 43.05
N GLN A 141 -34.35 11.99 42.44
CA GLN A 141 -33.09 12.33 43.14
C GLN A 141 -31.92 12.59 42.16
N ASN A 142 -31.14 13.63 42.45
CA ASN A 142 -29.85 13.95 41.82
C ASN A 142 -28.81 12.88 42.18
N THR A 143 -28.06 12.34 41.22
CA THR A 143 -26.63 12.02 41.40
C THR A 143 -25.91 11.97 40.04
N GLU A 144 -24.76 12.62 40.01
CA GLU A 144 -23.56 12.54 39.16
C GLU A 144 -23.56 11.62 37.91
N SER A 145 -23.05 12.20 36.83
CA SER A 145 -22.86 11.63 35.50
C SER A 145 -21.92 10.40 35.51
N GLU A 146 -22.49 9.20 35.57
CA GLU A 146 -21.81 7.96 35.19
C GLU A 146 -21.86 7.82 33.67
N VAL A 147 -20.69 7.74 33.03
CA VAL A 147 -20.54 7.41 31.61
C VAL A 147 -20.91 5.93 31.45
N GLU A 148 -22.13 5.66 30.96
CA GLU A 148 -22.63 4.31 30.72
C GLU A 148 -21.83 3.63 29.59
N THR A 149 -21.12 2.55 29.91
CA THR A 149 -20.51 1.68 28.90
C THR A 149 -21.60 0.77 28.33
N ALA A 150 -21.94 0.91 27.04
CA ALA A 150 -22.86 -0.02 26.39
C ALA A 150 -22.15 -1.36 26.14
N SER A 151 -22.59 -2.43 26.81
CA SER A 151 -22.17 -3.80 26.53
C SER A 151 -23.22 -4.50 25.67
N TYR A 152 -22.85 -4.94 24.47
CA TYR A 152 -23.65 -5.93 23.75
C TYR A 152 -23.13 -7.33 24.10
N GLN A 153 -23.99 -8.14 24.70
CA GLN A 153 -23.74 -9.56 24.93
C GLN A 153 -24.34 -10.33 23.75
N GLY A 154 -23.55 -10.52 22.69
CA GLY A 154 -23.86 -11.52 21.67
C GLY A 154 -23.32 -12.86 22.16
N ASN A 155 -24.17 -13.89 22.29
CA ASN A 155 -23.71 -15.23 22.63
C ASN A 155 -23.18 -15.90 21.35
N PRO A 156 -21.86 -16.13 21.18
CA PRO A 156 -21.40 -17.08 20.19
C PRO A 156 -21.66 -18.49 20.72
N VAL A 157 -22.21 -19.39 19.90
CA VAL A 157 -22.23 -20.82 20.22
C VAL A 157 -20.86 -21.36 19.83
N VAL A 158 -20.00 -21.60 20.83
CA VAL A 158 -18.73 -22.30 20.66
C VAL A 158 -19.04 -23.80 20.59
N ASN A 159 -18.78 -24.44 19.46
CA ASN A 159 -18.99 -25.88 19.32
C ASN A 159 -17.88 -26.64 20.05
N GLU A 160 -18.26 -27.35 21.11
CA GLU A 160 -17.40 -28.11 22.02
C GLU A 160 -16.99 -29.46 21.42
N LYS A 161 -15.68 -29.76 21.43
CA LYS A 161 -15.18 -31.15 21.54
C LYS A 161 -14.00 -31.17 22.51
N ASN A 162 -14.09 -32.09 23.47
CA ASN A 162 -13.28 -32.27 24.66
C ASN A 162 -11.76 -31.99 24.58
N ALA A 163 -11.27 -31.47 25.72
CA ALA A 163 -9.89 -31.30 26.20
C ALA A 163 -9.14 -30.04 25.72
N ASP A 164 -8.79 -29.20 26.70
CA ASP A 164 -7.89 -28.03 26.64
C ASP A 164 -8.29 -26.89 25.67
N TYR A 165 -9.16 -26.00 26.17
CA TYR A 165 -9.51 -24.65 25.68
C TYR A 165 -9.39 -24.41 24.17
N LEU A 166 -10.42 -24.81 23.42
CA LEU A 166 -10.56 -24.50 22.01
C LEU A 166 -11.82 -23.65 21.80
N ILE A 167 -11.66 -22.34 21.56
CA ILE A 167 -12.68 -21.61 20.81
C ILE A 167 -12.48 -22.04 19.37
N SER A 168 -13.09 -23.16 19.00
CA SER A 168 -12.83 -23.82 17.72
C SER A 168 -13.26 -22.97 16.54
N TYR A 169 -14.35 -22.21 16.71
CA TYR A 169 -15.01 -21.52 15.62
C TYR A 169 -15.96 -20.44 16.15
N PHE A 170 -15.91 -19.22 15.61
CA PHE A 170 -17.00 -18.26 15.73
C PHE A 170 -16.99 -17.27 14.55
N GLN A 171 -18.16 -16.72 14.24
CA GLN A 171 -18.34 -15.77 13.16
C GLN A 171 -18.98 -14.49 13.67
N PHE A 172 -18.43 -13.34 13.27
CA PHE A 172 -19.04 -12.04 13.49
C PHE A 172 -19.06 -11.23 12.20
N PHE A 173 -20.03 -10.33 12.09
CA PHE A 173 -20.18 -9.46 10.92
C PHE A 173 -20.77 -8.11 11.33
N PHE A 174 -20.55 -7.10 10.49
CA PHE A 174 -21.21 -5.81 10.61
C PHE A 174 -21.50 -5.22 9.24
N ASN A 175 -22.50 -4.34 9.18
CA ASN A 175 -22.88 -3.59 8.00
C ASN A 175 -22.82 -2.09 8.30
N ILE A 176 -22.33 -1.30 7.34
CA ILE A 176 -22.36 0.17 7.41
C ILE A 176 -23.75 0.63 7.03
N SER A 177 -24.55 1.01 8.03
CA SER A 177 -25.98 1.31 7.84
C SER A 177 -26.24 2.77 7.47
N SER A 178 -25.30 3.67 7.75
CA SER A 178 -25.47 5.12 7.61
C SER A 178 -24.18 5.81 7.19
N ASP A 179 -24.32 6.99 6.56
CA ASP A 179 -23.20 7.75 6.01
C ASP A 179 -22.20 8.21 7.10
N ASN A 180 -22.69 8.42 8.33
CA ASN A 180 -21.84 8.76 9.47
C ASN A 180 -20.98 7.58 9.97
N GLN A 181 -21.21 6.35 9.51
CA GLN A 181 -20.41 5.16 9.80
C GLN A 181 -19.35 4.88 8.72
N GLU A 182 -19.33 5.61 7.61
CA GLU A 182 -18.31 5.43 6.57
C GLU A 182 -16.90 5.72 7.11
N GLY A 183 -15.93 4.92 6.73
CA GLY A 183 -14.58 5.11 7.25
C GLY A 183 -13.61 4.06 6.80
N LEU A 184 -12.37 4.24 7.24
CA LEU A 184 -11.34 3.23 7.15
C LEU A 184 -11.36 2.41 8.44
N TYR A 185 -11.52 1.10 8.29
CA TYR A 185 -11.64 0.18 9.40
C TYR A 185 -10.43 -0.74 9.44
N SER A 186 -9.74 -0.77 10.58
CA SER A 186 -8.56 -1.61 10.79
C SER A 186 -8.84 -2.65 11.87
N LEU A 187 -8.70 -3.92 11.50
CA LEU A 187 -8.91 -5.07 12.38
C LEU A 187 -7.57 -5.55 12.92
N TYR A 188 -7.48 -5.69 14.25
CA TYR A 188 -6.31 -6.20 14.92
C TYR A 188 -6.68 -7.36 15.84
N PHE A 189 -5.79 -8.34 15.91
CA PHE A 189 -5.80 -9.36 16.95
C PHE A 189 -4.83 -8.98 18.06
N HIS A 190 -5.25 -9.16 19.30
CA HIS A 190 -4.48 -8.82 20.49
C HIS A 190 -4.37 -10.02 21.43
N LYS A 191 -3.17 -10.22 21.93
CA LYS A 191 -2.80 -11.16 22.97
C LYS A 191 -2.00 -10.41 24.03
N CYS A 192 -2.64 -10.16 25.16
CA CYS A 192 -2.07 -9.40 26.24
C CYS A 192 -1.74 -10.29 27.43
N VAL A 193 -0.47 -10.32 27.83
CA VAL A 193 0.00 -11.00 29.04
C VAL A 193 0.01 -9.99 30.20
N GLY A 194 -0.31 -10.43 31.42
CA GLY A 194 -0.31 -9.55 32.60
C GLY A 194 1.11 -9.21 33.07
N SER A 195 1.28 -8.01 33.64
CA SER A 195 2.58 -7.48 34.09
C SER A 195 3.22 -8.25 35.26
N ASP A 196 2.48 -9.15 35.92
CA ASP A 196 2.94 -9.94 37.07
C ASP A 196 3.50 -11.33 36.69
N GLY A 197 3.58 -11.65 35.39
CA GLY A 197 4.15 -12.91 34.90
C GLY A 197 5.67 -12.83 34.73
N PRO A 198 6.42 -13.94 34.86
CA PRO A 198 7.83 -13.97 34.54
C PRO A 198 8.05 -13.51 33.09
N THR A 199 9.08 -12.71 32.88
CA THR A 199 9.46 -12.01 31.63
C THR A 199 9.76 -12.92 30.42
N ASN A 200 9.38 -14.20 30.46
CA ASN A 200 9.77 -15.25 29.53
C ASN A 200 8.62 -16.19 29.10
N ASP A 201 7.36 -15.85 29.36
CA ASP A 201 6.25 -16.68 28.86
C ASP A 201 6.01 -16.44 27.37
N GLN A 202 6.61 -17.31 26.56
CA GLN A 202 6.34 -17.51 25.14
C GLN A 202 4.95 -18.15 24.96
N GLN A 203 3.89 -17.48 25.40
CA GLN A 203 2.53 -17.91 25.13
C GLN A 203 2.28 -17.77 23.62
N LEU A 204 2.36 -18.86 22.88
CA LEU A 204 2.13 -18.93 21.44
C LEU A 204 0.63 -18.98 21.18
N PHE A 205 0.19 -18.47 20.02
CA PHE A 205 -1.17 -18.67 19.55
C PHE A 205 -1.20 -19.16 18.11
N SER A 206 -2.18 -20.01 17.79
CA SER A 206 -2.52 -20.33 16.41
C SER A 206 -3.94 -19.85 16.14
N LEU A 207 -4.17 -19.31 14.94
CA LEU A 207 -5.41 -18.67 14.53
C LEU A 207 -5.56 -18.78 13.02
N ASP A 208 -6.66 -19.37 12.58
CA ASP A 208 -7.12 -19.32 11.20
C ASP A 208 -8.26 -18.29 11.11
N ILE A 209 -8.16 -17.41 10.12
CA ILE A 209 -9.10 -16.30 9.97
C ILE A 209 -9.41 -16.09 8.49
N GLU A 210 -10.69 -15.97 8.17
CA GLU A 210 -11.18 -15.64 6.85
C GLU A 210 -12.00 -14.36 6.96
N ILE A 211 -11.60 -13.34 6.20
CA ILE A 211 -12.22 -12.02 6.21
C ILE A 211 -12.83 -11.79 4.82
N THR A 212 -14.12 -11.48 4.76
CA THR A 212 -14.81 -11.08 3.53
C THR A 212 -15.29 -9.65 3.66
N GLU A 213 -14.87 -8.79 2.75
CA GLU A 213 -15.18 -7.37 2.76
C GLU A 213 -15.73 -6.94 1.42
N LYS A 214 -16.79 -6.14 1.46
CA LYS A 214 -17.45 -5.72 0.23
C LYS A 214 -18.14 -4.38 0.42
N ASN A 215 -17.87 -3.46 -0.50
CA ASN A 215 -18.68 -2.30 -0.78
C ASN A 215 -19.81 -2.68 -1.77
N PRO A 216 -20.91 -1.91 -1.87
CA PRO A 216 -22.14 -2.33 -2.55
C PRO A 216 -21.94 -3.01 -3.93
N GLU A 217 -21.09 -2.42 -4.76
CA GLU A 217 -20.80 -2.89 -6.12
C GLU A 217 -19.36 -3.40 -6.31
N SER A 218 -18.56 -3.51 -5.25
CA SER A 218 -17.12 -3.81 -5.37
C SER A 218 -16.53 -4.45 -4.11
N TYR A 219 -15.68 -5.46 -4.29
CA TYR A 219 -14.83 -5.98 -3.21
C TYR A 219 -13.59 -5.11 -2.94
N LEU A 220 -13.39 -4.01 -3.68
CA LEU A 220 -12.30 -3.08 -3.40
C LEU A 220 -12.64 -2.15 -2.24
N SER A 221 -11.60 -1.76 -1.51
CA SER A 221 -11.67 -0.70 -0.51
C SER A 221 -12.17 0.60 -1.16
N ALA A 222 -12.89 1.43 -0.41
CA ALA A 222 -13.53 2.65 -0.92
C ALA A 222 -12.56 3.56 -1.72
N GLY A 223 -11.33 3.69 -1.25
CA GLY A 223 -10.29 4.49 -1.91
C GLY A 223 -9.70 3.86 -3.17
N GLU A 224 -9.98 2.58 -3.44
CA GLU A 224 -9.43 1.78 -4.52
C GLU A 224 -10.44 1.53 -5.66
N ILE A 225 -11.74 1.65 -5.38
CA ILE A 225 -12.81 1.48 -6.37
C ILE A 225 -12.57 2.26 -7.69
N PRO A 226 -12.00 3.49 -7.69
CA PRO A 226 -11.72 4.22 -8.93
C PRO A 226 -10.50 3.71 -9.71
N LEU A 227 -9.62 2.90 -9.10
CA LEU A 227 -8.31 2.51 -9.66
C LEU A 227 -8.38 1.78 -11.01
N PRO A 228 -9.26 0.79 -11.24
CA PRO A 228 -9.36 0.14 -12.56
C PRO A 228 -9.55 1.14 -13.71
N LYS A 229 -10.43 2.14 -13.51
CA LYS A 229 -10.71 3.18 -14.52
C LYS A 229 -9.53 4.14 -14.67
N LEU A 230 -8.90 4.51 -13.56
CA LEU A 230 -7.71 5.36 -13.54
C LEU A 230 -6.58 4.72 -14.35
N TYR A 231 -6.29 3.43 -14.10
CA TYR A 231 -5.21 2.71 -14.76
C TYR A 231 -5.45 2.56 -16.27
N ILE A 232 -6.67 2.22 -16.71
CA ILE A 232 -7.00 2.20 -18.15
C ILE A 232 -6.85 3.58 -18.78
N SER A 233 -7.33 4.64 -18.11
CA SER A 233 -7.21 6.01 -18.62
C SER A 233 -5.75 6.43 -18.77
N MET A 234 -4.92 6.18 -17.75
CA MET A 234 -3.49 6.48 -17.81
C MET A 234 -2.75 5.63 -18.85
N ALA A 235 -3.12 4.36 -19.01
CA ALA A 235 -2.55 3.51 -20.04
C ALA A 235 -2.74 4.10 -21.44
N ILE A 236 -3.89 4.72 -21.72
CA ILE A 236 -4.18 5.42 -22.97
C ILE A 236 -3.25 6.63 -23.13
N PHE A 237 -3.10 7.47 -22.10
CA PHE A 237 -2.20 8.63 -22.17
C PHE A 237 -0.74 8.23 -22.43
N PHE A 238 -0.24 7.21 -21.73
CA PHE A 238 1.12 6.68 -21.98
C PHE A 238 1.25 6.11 -23.39
N PHE A 239 0.27 5.35 -23.88
CA PHE A 239 0.27 4.81 -25.24
C PHE A 239 0.32 5.93 -26.30
N LEU A 240 -0.53 6.95 -26.13
CA LEU A 240 -0.55 8.13 -27.01
C LEU A 240 0.79 8.87 -26.97
N SER A 241 1.37 9.09 -25.80
CA SER A 241 2.71 9.69 -25.68
C SER A 241 3.77 8.86 -26.41
N GLY A 242 3.75 7.53 -26.27
CA GLY A 242 4.66 6.62 -26.97
C GLY A 242 4.51 6.67 -28.49
N THR A 243 3.27 6.70 -29.00
CA THR A 243 3.00 6.82 -30.44
C THR A 243 3.45 8.16 -31.02
N VAL A 244 3.21 9.27 -30.32
CA VAL A 244 3.73 10.60 -30.69
C VAL A 244 5.25 10.58 -30.73
N TRP A 245 5.90 9.96 -29.73
CA TRP A 245 7.36 9.85 -29.71
C TRP A 245 7.90 9.04 -30.89
N ILE A 246 7.33 7.86 -31.17
CA ILE A 246 7.69 7.07 -32.36
C ILE A 246 7.51 7.88 -33.65
N HIS A 247 6.45 8.67 -33.77
CA HIS A 247 6.24 9.54 -34.93
C HIS A 247 7.39 10.55 -35.08
N ILE A 248 7.82 11.18 -33.98
CA ILE A 248 8.97 12.09 -33.96
C ILE A 248 10.26 11.38 -34.38
N LEU A 249 10.53 10.18 -33.86
CA LEU A 249 11.72 9.40 -34.22
C LEU A 249 11.72 9.04 -35.71
N ARG A 250 10.56 8.62 -36.23
CA ARG A 250 10.41 8.26 -37.64
C ARG A 250 10.55 9.47 -38.58
N LYS A 251 10.24 10.69 -38.12
CA LYS A 251 10.42 11.91 -38.90
C LYS A 251 11.88 12.38 -38.95
N ARG A 252 12.66 12.13 -37.89
CA ARG A 252 14.05 12.57 -37.74
C ARG A 252 15.06 11.42 -37.74
N ARG A 253 14.85 10.39 -38.58
CA ARG A 253 15.62 9.12 -38.54
C ARG A 253 17.14 9.29 -38.56
N ASN A 254 17.64 10.33 -39.24
CA ASN A 254 19.07 10.58 -39.38
C ASN A 254 19.75 10.90 -38.03
N ASP A 255 19.01 11.46 -37.07
CA ASP A 255 19.53 11.87 -35.75
C ASP A 255 19.09 10.89 -34.63
N VAL A 256 18.58 9.70 -34.99
CA VAL A 256 18.03 8.73 -34.04
C VAL A 256 19.04 7.65 -33.65
N PHE A 257 19.51 7.75 -32.41
CA PHE A 257 20.32 6.74 -31.73
C PHE A 257 19.51 5.70 -30.97
N LYS A 258 20.16 4.59 -30.54
CA LYS A 258 19.55 3.48 -29.80
C LYS A 258 18.84 3.94 -28.52
N ILE A 259 19.37 4.95 -27.84
CA ILE A 259 18.77 5.52 -26.61
C ILE A 259 17.36 6.06 -26.84
N HIS A 260 17.07 6.62 -28.02
CA HIS A 260 15.74 7.15 -28.31
C HIS A 260 14.69 6.05 -28.47
N TRP A 261 15.09 4.90 -29.04
CA TRP A 261 14.23 3.71 -29.11
C TRP A 261 14.02 3.09 -27.73
N LEU A 262 15.04 3.12 -26.86
CA LEU A 262 14.89 2.72 -25.46
C LEU A 262 13.91 3.65 -24.72
N MET A 263 14.04 4.97 -24.89
CA MET A 263 13.08 5.95 -24.38
C MET A 263 11.66 5.74 -24.96
N ALA A 264 11.55 5.27 -26.20
CA ALA A 264 10.25 4.93 -26.80
C ALA A 264 9.62 3.69 -26.14
N ALA A 265 10.42 2.72 -25.70
CA ALA A 265 9.92 1.52 -25.05
C ALA A 265 9.27 1.82 -23.68
N LEU A 266 9.79 2.80 -22.94
CA LEU A 266 9.29 3.21 -21.61
C LEU A 266 7.76 3.43 -21.55
N PRO A 267 7.17 4.34 -22.35
CA PRO A 267 5.72 4.58 -22.30
C PRO A 267 4.88 3.37 -22.72
N PHE A 268 5.37 2.52 -23.63
CA PHE A 268 4.63 1.30 -24.01
C PHE A 268 4.66 0.24 -22.92
N THR A 269 5.81 -0.01 -22.31
CA THR A 269 5.91 -0.93 -21.17
C THR A 269 5.08 -0.42 -19.99
N LYS A 270 5.08 0.89 -19.74
CA LYS A 270 4.25 1.52 -18.70
C LYS A 270 2.75 1.37 -19.01
N SER A 271 2.32 1.65 -20.24
CA SER A 271 0.93 1.46 -20.68
C SER A 271 0.49 0.00 -20.51
N LEU A 272 1.30 -0.96 -20.94
CA LEU A 272 1.02 -2.38 -20.79
C LEU A 272 0.90 -2.80 -19.32
N SER A 273 1.82 -2.34 -18.46
CA SER A 273 1.77 -2.59 -17.02
C SER A 273 0.49 -2.05 -16.39
N LEU A 274 0.04 -0.85 -16.79
CA LEU A 274 -1.20 -0.25 -16.30
C LEU A 274 -2.45 -1.01 -16.76
N VAL A 275 -2.47 -1.52 -17.99
CA VAL A 275 -3.57 -2.37 -18.46
C VAL A 275 -3.69 -3.63 -17.61
N PHE A 276 -2.58 -4.32 -17.35
CA PHE A 276 -2.62 -5.52 -16.51
C PHE A 276 -3.04 -5.23 -15.08
N HIS A 277 -2.58 -4.10 -14.52
CA HIS A 277 -3.00 -3.68 -13.18
C HIS A 277 -4.49 -3.33 -13.13
N ALA A 278 -5.04 -2.72 -14.19
CA ALA A 278 -6.47 -2.46 -14.29
C ALA A 278 -7.30 -3.75 -14.37
N ILE A 279 -6.82 -4.74 -15.13
CA ILE A 279 -7.47 -6.05 -15.26
C ILE A 279 -7.49 -6.75 -13.89
N ASP A 280 -6.36 -6.75 -13.19
CA ASP A 280 -6.24 -7.36 -11.86
C ASP A 280 -7.23 -6.74 -10.85
N TYR A 281 -7.19 -5.41 -10.70
CA TYR A 281 -8.14 -4.70 -9.83
C TYR A 281 -9.60 -4.85 -10.26
N HIS A 282 -9.87 -5.01 -11.56
CA HIS A 282 -11.23 -5.27 -12.05
C HIS A 282 -11.73 -6.66 -11.62
N TYR A 283 -10.86 -7.68 -11.65
CA TYR A 283 -11.21 -9.02 -11.16
C TYR A 283 -11.37 -9.03 -9.65
N ILE A 284 -10.48 -8.37 -8.90
CA ILE A 284 -10.63 -8.21 -7.45
C ILE A 284 -11.96 -7.52 -7.15
N SER A 285 -12.26 -6.39 -7.79
CA SER A 285 -13.53 -5.67 -7.63
C SER A 285 -14.76 -6.53 -7.87
N SER A 286 -14.71 -7.47 -8.82
CA SER A 286 -15.89 -8.24 -9.26
C SER A 286 -16.04 -9.57 -8.53
N GLN A 287 -14.94 -10.25 -8.21
CA GLN A 287 -14.92 -11.61 -7.67
C GLN A 287 -14.40 -11.69 -6.23
N GLY A 288 -13.69 -10.66 -5.75
CA GLY A 288 -13.12 -10.61 -4.40
C GLY A 288 -11.74 -11.24 -4.26
N PHE A 289 -11.19 -11.82 -5.34
CA PHE A 289 -9.85 -12.40 -5.35
C PHE A 289 -9.16 -12.15 -6.71
N PRO A 290 -7.83 -12.00 -6.74
CA PRO A 290 -7.07 -11.90 -7.98
C PRO A 290 -7.02 -13.25 -8.71
N ILE A 291 -6.99 -13.22 -10.04
CA ILE A 291 -6.77 -14.43 -10.84
C ILE A 291 -5.25 -14.63 -11.01
N GLU A 292 -4.75 -15.77 -10.54
CA GLU A 292 -3.31 -16.09 -10.50
C GLU A 292 -2.59 -15.82 -11.82
N GLY A 293 -3.17 -16.22 -12.96
CA GLY A 293 -2.55 -16.03 -14.28
C GLY A 293 -2.34 -14.56 -14.66
N TRP A 294 -3.30 -13.68 -14.34
CA TRP A 294 -3.17 -12.25 -14.62
C TRP A 294 -2.22 -11.57 -13.62
N ALA A 295 -2.22 -12.01 -12.37
CA ALA A 295 -1.29 -11.55 -11.35
C ALA A 295 0.17 -11.80 -11.77
N VAL A 296 0.49 -12.98 -12.31
CA VAL A 296 1.84 -13.29 -12.83
C VAL A 296 2.25 -12.34 -13.95
N VAL A 297 1.36 -12.06 -14.90
CA VAL A 297 1.65 -11.15 -16.02
C VAL A 297 1.85 -9.72 -15.51
N TYR A 298 1.05 -9.29 -14.53
CA TYR A 298 1.26 -8.03 -13.83
C TYR A 298 2.65 -8.00 -13.17
N TYR A 299 3.07 -9.03 -12.44
CA TYR A 299 4.38 -9.09 -11.80
C TYR A 299 5.54 -8.97 -12.80
N ILE A 300 5.47 -9.72 -13.92
CA ILE A 300 6.48 -9.67 -14.97
C ILE A 300 6.57 -8.26 -15.58
N THR A 301 5.43 -7.67 -15.93
CA THR A 301 5.41 -6.33 -16.52
C THR A 301 5.80 -5.24 -15.53
N HIS A 302 5.46 -5.42 -14.26
CA HIS A 302 5.89 -4.54 -13.17
C HIS A 302 7.41 -4.54 -13.02
N LEU A 303 8.04 -5.72 -13.07
CA LEU A 303 9.50 -5.85 -13.04
C LEU A 303 10.15 -5.20 -14.26
N LEU A 304 9.59 -5.45 -15.45
CA LEU A 304 10.11 -4.92 -16.71
C LEU A 304 10.04 -3.39 -16.75
N LYS A 305 8.94 -2.76 -16.31
CA LYS A 305 8.84 -1.29 -16.28
C LYS A 305 9.91 -0.68 -15.36
N GLY A 306 10.17 -1.30 -14.20
CA GLY A 306 11.14 -0.81 -13.24
C GLY A 306 12.56 -0.88 -13.80
N ALA A 307 12.97 -2.08 -14.23
CA ALA A 307 14.29 -2.30 -14.81
C ALA A 307 14.56 -1.36 -16.00
N LEU A 308 13.60 -1.23 -16.92
CA LEU A 308 13.75 -0.38 -18.10
C LEU A 308 13.93 1.09 -17.75
N LEU A 309 13.19 1.61 -16.75
CA LEU A 309 13.31 2.98 -16.27
C LEU A 309 14.71 3.27 -15.72
N PHE A 310 15.19 2.41 -14.82
CA PHE A 310 16.51 2.59 -14.18
C PHE A 310 17.66 2.47 -15.17
N ILE A 311 17.60 1.49 -16.08
CA ILE A 311 18.58 1.33 -17.16
C ILE A 311 18.59 2.59 -18.04
N THR A 312 17.44 3.12 -18.41
CA THR A 312 17.36 4.32 -19.26
C THR A 312 17.92 5.55 -18.55
N ILE A 313 17.58 5.78 -17.28
CA ILE A 313 18.13 6.90 -16.50
C ILE A 313 19.66 6.80 -16.39
N ALA A 314 20.17 5.61 -16.08
CA ALA A 314 21.61 5.35 -15.98
C ALA A 314 22.33 5.65 -17.31
N LEU A 315 21.80 5.15 -18.44
CA LEU A 315 22.40 5.36 -19.77
C LEU A 315 22.40 6.83 -20.20
N ILE A 316 21.32 7.57 -19.93
CA ILE A 316 21.27 9.02 -20.18
C ILE A 316 22.25 9.74 -19.26
N GLY A 317 22.32 9.34 -17.99
CA GLY A 317 23.20 9.94 -16.99
C GLY A 317 24.68 9.85 -17.34
N THR A 318 25.10 8.76 -17.98
CA THR A 318 26.46 8.58 -18.51
C THR A 318 26.70 9.22 -19.87
N GLY A 319 25.70 9.85 -20.50
CA GLY A 319 25.84 10.48 -21.81
C GLY A 319 25.93 9.52 -23.00
N TRP A 320 25.47 8.27 -22.84
CA TRP A 320 25.77 7.20 -23.79
C TRP A 320 24.71 7.07 -24.90
N ALA A 321 25.12 7.24 -26.16
CA ALA A 321 24.27 6.98 -27.34
C ALA A 321 24.55 5.61 -28.00
N PHE A 322 25.76 5.04 -27.80
CA PHE A 322 26.23 3.80 -28.40
C PHE A 322 26.78 2.82 -27.35
N ILE A 323 26.41 1.54 -27.47
CA ILE A 323 26.83 0.47 -26.56
C ILE A 323 28.27 0.03 -26.90
N LYS A 324 29.31 0.58 -26.24
CA LYS A 324 30.64 -0.10 -26.07
C LYS A 324 31.64 0.50 -25.04
N HIS A 325 32.19 -0.38 -24.19
CA HIS A 325 33.46 -0.45 -23.43
C HIS A 325 34.09 0.69 -22.58
N ILE A 326 33.64 1.96 -22.57
CA ILE A 326 34.39 3.07 -21.92
C ILE A 326 33.77 3.67 -20.64
N LEU A 327 32.81 3.01 -19.98
CA LEU A 327 32.52 3.41 -18.59
C LEU A 327 33.78 3.32 -17.73
N SER A 328 34.03 4.35 -16.91
CA SER A 328 35.04 4.27 -15.86
C SER A 328 34.78 3.03 -15.02
N ASP A 329 35.81 2.29 -14.62
CA ASP A 329 35.65 1.05 -13.86
C ASP A 329 34.86 1.26 -12.55
N LYS A 330 34.84 2.50 -12.04
CA LYS A 330 34.01 2.91 -10.90
C LYS A 330 32.52 2.94 -11.24
N ASP A 331 32.13 3.54 -12.37
CA ASP A 331 30.73 3.64 -12.80
C ASP A 331 30.17 2.26 -13.22
N LYS A 332 30.99 1.44 -13.89
CA LYS A 332 30.67 0.03 -14.18
C LYS A 332 30.34 -0.75 -12.91
N LYS A 333 31.15 -0.61 -11.85
CA LYS A 333 30.91 -1.28 -10.57
C LYS A 333 29.61 -0.82 -9.91
N ILE A 334 29.33 0.49 -9.95
CA ILE A 334 28.06 1.03 -9.42
C ILE A 334 26.88 0.41 -10.17
N PHE A 335 26.88 0.39 -11.50
CA PHE A 335 25.77 -0.20 -12.26
C PHE A 335 25.65 -1.72 -12.12
N MET A 336 26.77 -2.44 -12.05
CA MET A 336 26.78 -3.88 -11.86
C MET A 336 26.20 -4.30 -10.50
N ILE A 337 26.24 -3.42 -9.49
CA ILE A 337 25.68 -3.69 -8.16
C ILE A 337 24.25 -3.13 -8.05
N VAL A 338 24.04 -1.87 -8.42
CA VAL A 338 22.78 -1.15 -8.16
C VAL A 338 21.64 -1.65 -9.05
N ILE A 339 21.88 -1.95 -10.34
CA ILE A 339 20.80 -2.41 -11.23
C ILE A 339 20.28 -3.78 -10.80
N PRO A 340 21.12 -4.81 -10.53
CA PRO A 340 20.62 -6.09 -10.00
C PRO A 340 19.96 -5.95 -8.63
N LEU A 341 20.52 -5.13 -7.73
CA LEU A 341 19.91 -4.88 -6.42
C LEU A 341 18.51 -4.28 -6.54
N GLN A 342 18.33 -3.35 -7.48
CA GLN A 342 17.03 -2.74 -7.77
C GLN A 342 16.02 -3.75 -8.34
N VAL A 343 16.47 -4.65 -9.23
CA VAL A 343 15.63 -5.73 -9.75
C VAL A 343 15.23 -6.69 -8.62
N LEU A 344 16.17 -7.07 -7.74
CA LEU A 344 15.90 -7.91 -6.58
C LEU A 344 14.92 -7.25 -5.60
N ALA A 345 15.11 -5.96 -5.29
CA ALA A 345 14.22 -5.20 -4.44
C ALA A 345 12.79 -5.13 -5.02
N ASN A 346 12.68 -4.92 -6.34
CA ASN A 346 11.38 -4.94 -7.02
C ASN A 346 10.70 -6.32 -6.96
N VAL A 347 11.46 -7.42 -7.12
CA VAL A 347 10.94 -8.79 -6.99
C VAL A 347 10.49 -9.04 -5.55
N ALA A 348 11.31 -8.68 -4.56
CA ALA A 348 10.97 -8.83 -3.15
C ALA A 348 9.75 -7.99 -2.77
N TYR A 349 9.61 -6.78 -3.32
CA TYR A 349 8.42 -5.94 -3.12
C TYR A 349 7.15 -6.64 -3.63
N ILE A 350 7.20 -7.25 -4.82
CA ILE A 350 6.08 -8.01 -5.37
C ILE A 350 5.72 -9.20 -4.47
N ILE A 351 6.72 -9.94 -3.99
CA ILE A 351 6.50 -11.09 -3.09
C ILE A 351 5.80 -10.61 -1.82
N ILE A 352 6.31 -9.55 -1.19
CA ILE A 352 5.71 -9.00 0.03
C ILE A 352 4.30 -8.46 -0.23
N GLU A 353 4.05 -7.76 -1.34
CA GLU A 353 2.70 -7.30 -1.71
C GLU A 353 1.72 -8.46 -1.92
N SER A 354 2.20 -9.62 -2.38
CA SER A 354 1.39 -10.83 -2.53
C SER A 354 1.21 -11.63 -1.23
N THR A 355 1.94 -11.27 -0.17
CA THR A 355 1.74 -11.87 1.16
C THR A 355 0.68 -11.13 1.95
N GLU A 356 0.01 -11.84 2.86
CA GLU A 356 -1.00 -11.25 3.74
C GLU A 356 -0.36 -10.24 4.72
N GLU A 357 -1.04 -9.12 4.97
CA GLU A 357 -0.59 -8.06 5.90
C GLU A 357 -0.34 -8.60 7.32
N GLY A 358 -1.08 -9.66 7.70
CA GLY A 358 -0.95 -10.33 8.98
C GLY A 358 0.34 -11.12 9.18
N THR A 359 1.19 -11.31 8.17
CA THR A 359 2.46 -12.06 8.33
C THR A 359 3.49 -11.30 9.19
N THR A 360 4.33 -12.03 9.94
CA THR A 360 5.26 -11.45 10.95
C THR A 360 6.25 -10.44 10.38
N GLU A 361 6.72 -10.68 9.17
CA GLU A 361 7.81 -9.90 8.58
C GLU A 361 7.33 -8.85 7.57
N TYR A 362 6.01 -8.74 7.32
CA TYR A 362 5.45 -7.88 6.27
C TYR A 362 5.92 -6.42 6.40
N GLY A 363 5.72 -5.81 7.57
CA GLY A 363 6.05 -4.40 7.82
C GLY A 363 7.55 -4.13 7.73
N LEU A 364 8.37 -4.96 8.39
CA LEU A 364 9.83 -4.82 8.38
C LEU A 364 10.41 -4.97 6.97
N TRP A 365 9.95 -5.95 6.20
CA TRP A 365 10.39 -6.09 4.80
C TRP A 365 9.96 -4.92 3.94
N LYS A 366 8.73 -4.39 4.10
CA LYS A 366 8.29 -3.18 3.39
C LYS A 366 9.21 -1.99 3.68
N GLU A 367 9.57 -1.77 4.94
CA GLU A 367 10.49 -0.68 5.34
C GLU A 367 11.91 -0.89 4.78
N ILE A 368 12.46 -2.11 4.90
CA ILE A 368 13.78 -2.45 4.37
C ILE A 368 13.81 -2.26 2.85
N LEU A 369 12.81 -2.76 2.13
CA LEU A 369 12.73 -2.65 0.68
C LEU A 369 12.58 -1.20 0.22
N PHE A 370 11.83 -0.39 0.97
CA PHE A 370 11.75 1.05 0.73
C PHE A 370 13.11 1.74 0.92
N LEU A 371 13.84 1.44 1.99
CA LEU A 371 15.18 1.99 2.22
C LEU A 371 16.18 1.58 1.13
N VAL A 372 16.13 0.32 0.70
CA VAL A 372 16.97 -0.19 -0.40
C VAL A 372 16.65 0.56 -1.70
N ASP A 373 15.37 0.71 -2.05
CA ASP A 373 14.94 1.46 -3.25
C ASP A 373 15.42 2.92 -3.22
N LEU A 374 15.30 3.60 -2.07
CA LEU A 374 15.76 4.98 -1.89
C LEU A 374 17.28 5.10 -2.06
N LEU A 375 18.05 4.18 -1.45
CA LEU A 375 19.51 4.15 -1.56
C LEU A 375 19.97 3.91 -3.01
N CYS A 376 19.34 2.96 -3.70
CA CYS A 376 19.63 2.65 -5.10
C CYS A 376 19.27 3.80 -6.05
N CYS A 377 18.12 4.44 -5.84
CA CYS A 377 17.71 5.64 -6.56
C CYS A 377 18.75 6.78 -6.39
N GLY A 378 19.25 6.98 -5.17
CA GLY A 378 20.35 7.91 -4.89
C GLY A 378 21.65 7.51 -5.57
N ALA A 379 21.98 6.23 -5.58
CA ALA A 379 23.22 5.72 -6.17
C ALA A 379 23.27 5.89 -7.71
N ILE A 380 22.13 5.74 -8.39
CA ILE A 380 22.00 5.98 -9.85
C ILE A 380 22.23 7.44 -10.23
N LEU A 381 22.12 8.39 -9.29
CA LEU A 381 22.42 9.80 -9.53
C LEU A 381 23.91 10.12 -9.53
N PHE A 382 24.78 9.29 -8.92
CA PHE A 382 26.22 9.56 -8.84
C PHE A 382 26.87 9.74 -10.22
N PRO A 383 26.61 8.88 -11.23
CA PRO A 383 27.14 9.09 -12.59
C PRO A 383 26.71 10.42 -13.22
N VAL A 384 25.48 10.87 -12.93
CA VAL A 384 24.99 12.17 -13.42
C VAL A 384 25.78 13.32 -12.78
N VAL A 385 26.03 13.25 -11.47
CA VAL A 385 26.83 14.25 -10.75
C VAL A 385 28.29 14.24 -11.23
N TRP A 386 28.85 13.06 -11.46
CA TRP A 386 30.20 12.91 -11.98
C TRP A 386 30.33 13.47 -13.40
N SER A 387 29.36 13.18 -14.27
CA SER A 387 29.27 13.75 -15.62
C SER A 387 29.22 15.28 -15.60
N ILE A 388 28.43 15.87 -14.69
CA ILE A 388 28.40 17.32 -14.47
C ILE A 388 29.78 17.85 -14.06
N ARG A 389 30.47 17.18 -13.13
CA ARG A 389 31.79 17.59 -12.66
C ARG A 389 32.85 17.53 -13.77
N HIS A 390 32.87 16.44 -14.53
CA HIS A 390 33.76 16.28 -15.68
C HIS A 390 33.54 17.38 -16.73
N LEU A 391 32.27 17.67 -17.06
CA LEU A 391 31.91 18.75 -17.99
C LEU A 391 32.29 20.15 -17.47
N GLN A 392 32.26 20.36 -16.14
CA GLN A 392 32.73 21.60 -15.53
C GLN A 392 34.25 21.76 -15.69
N GLU A 393 35.00 20.71 -15.39
CA GLU A 393 36.46 20.70 -15.50
C GLU A 393 36.90 20.95 -16.96
N ALA A 394 36.30 20.25 -17.93
CA ALA A 394 36.58 20.45 -19.36
C ALA A 394 36.23 21.88 -19.84
N SER A 395 35.10 22.44 -19.41
CA SER A 395 34.69 23.80 -19.81
C SER A 395 35.65 24.90 -19.31
N ALA A 396 36.41 24.64 -18.24
CA ALA A 396 37.36 25.58 -17.66
C ALA A 396 38.72 25.58 -18.39
N THR A 397 39.09 24.47 -19.05
CA THR A 397 40.38 24.29 -19.72
C THR A 397 40.31 24.47 -21.24
N ASP A 398 39.12 24.40 -21.83
CA ASP A 398 38.92 24.44 -23.27
C ASP A 398 38.99 25.84 -23.90
N GLY A 399 39.49 25.91 -25.14
CA GLY A 399 39.47 27.13 -25.94
C GLY A 399 38.05 27.66 -26.21
N LYS A 400 37.92 28.95 -26.55
CA LYS A 400 36.64 29.69 -26.67
C LYS A 400 35.50 28.96 -27.42
N GLY A 401 35.81 28.15 -28.45
CA GLY A 401 34.82 27.38 -29.22
C GLY A 401 34.32 26.11 -28.51
N LYS A 402 35.23 25.24 -28.03
CA LYS A 402 34.91 23.97 -27.34
C LYS A 402 34.28 24.24 -25.95
N ALA A 403 34.66 25.36 -25.30
CA ALA A 403 34.07 25.82 -24.04
C ALA A 403 32.57 26.16 -24.13
N ALA A 404 32.09 26.75 -25.25
CA ALA A 404 30.69 27.12 -25.41
C ALA A 404 29.77 25.89 -25.54
N ILE A 405 30.25 24.86 -26.25
CA ILE A 405 29.58 23.56 -26.41
C ILE A 405 29.52 22.83 -25.06
N ASN A 406 30.64 22.76 -24.34
CA ASN A 406 30.71 22.13 -23.01
C ASN A 406 29.84 22.84 -21.96
N LEU A 407 29.69 24.17 -22.04
CA LEU A 407 28.75 24.92 -21.22
C LEU A 407 27.28 24.57 -21.53
N ALA A 408 26.91 24.41 -22.81
CA ALA A 408 25.56 24.01 -23.21
C ALA A 408 25.24 22.59 -22.74
N LYS A 409 26.19 21.66 -22.87
CA LYS A 409 26.14 20.28 -22.35
C LYS A 409 25.95 20.28 -20.82
N LEU A 410 26.74 21.06 -20.09
CA LEU A 410 26.66 21.19 -18.64
C LEU A 410 25.27 21.67 -18.18
N LYS A 411 24.69 22.67 -18.86
CA LYS A 411 23.33 23.15 -18.55
C LYS A 411 22.30 22.05 -18.78
N LEU A 412 22.44 21.25 -19.85
CA LEU A 412 21.52 20.15 -20.14
C LEU A 412 21.52 19.11 -19.01
N PHE A 413 22.70 18.62 -18.62
CA PHE A 413 22.82 17.62 -17.54
C PHE A 413 22.40 18.16 -16.19
N ARG A 414 22.72 19.41 -15.85
CA ARG A 414 22.27 20.02 -14.58
C ARG A 414 20.75 20.08 -14.48
N HIS A 415 20.07 20.55 -15.53
CA HIS A 415 18.60 20.55 -15.52
C HIS A 415 18.03 19.11 -15.50
N TYR A 416 18.75 18.12 -16.03
CA TYR A 416 18.26 16.74 -16.08
C TYR A 416 18.39 16.09 -14.71
N TYR A 417 19.52 16.31 -14.04
CA TYR A 417 19.73 15.95 -12.64
C TYR A 417 18.61 16.51 -11.75
N VAL A 418 18.32 17.81 -11.83
CA VAL A 418 17.24 18.44 -11.05
C VAL A 418 15.89 17.78 -11.35
N MET A 419 15.59 17.52 -12.62
CA MET A 419 14.36 16.85 -13.01
C MET A 419 14.24 15.42 -12.45
N ILE A 420 15.32 14.63 -12.46
CA ILE A 420 15.33 13.28 -11.86
C ILE A 420 15.15 13.37 -10.34
N VAL A 421 15.86 14.27 -9.67
CA VAL A 421 15.73 14.47 -8.22
C VAL A 421 14.30 14.86 -7.84
N CYS A 422 13.70 15.82 -8.57
CA CYS A 422 12.30 16.19 -8.37
C CYS A 422 11.35 15.01 -8.60
N TYR A 423 11.57 14.21 -9.65
CA TYR A 423 10.77 13.02 -9.94
C TYR A 423 10.86 11.98 -8.82
N ILE A 424 12.08 11.60 -8.39
CA ILE A 424 12.29 10.64 -7.30
C ILE A 424 11.68 11.18 -6.00
N TYR A 425 11.93 12.44 -5.67
CA TYR A 425 11.38 13.05 -4.45
C TYR A 425 9.85 13.04 -4.44
N PHE A 426 9.23 13.41 -5.58
CA PHE A 426 7.78 13.43 -5.69
C PHE A 426 7.16 12.03 -5.60
N THR A 427 7.70 11.07 -6.35
CA THR A 427 7.17 9.69 -6.40
C THR A 427 7.47 8.87 -5.15
N ARG A 428 8.59 9.13 -4.45
CA ARG A 428 9.00 8.33 -3.27
C ARG A 428 8.63 8.95 -1.93
N ILE A 429 8.64 10.27 -1.80
CA ILE A 429 8.40 10.95 -0.52
C ILE A 429 7.02 11.61 -0.49
N ILE A 430 6.72 12.46 -1.47
CA ILE A 430 5.44 13.20 -1.49
C ILE A 430 4.25 12.24 -1.61
N ALA A 431 4.36 11.19 -2.43
CA ALA A 431 3.29 10.20 -2.57
C ALA A 431 2.92 9.52 -1.24
N ILE A 432 3.90 9.24 -0.37
CA ILE A 432 3.67 8.65 0.95
C ILE A 432 2.99 9.65 1.87
N LEU A 433 3.45 10.90 1.89
CA LEU A 433 2.84 11.96 2.70
C LEU A 433 1.37 12.19 2.31
N ILE A 434 1.05 12.10 1.02
CA ILE A 434 -0.34 12.21 0.52
C ILE A 434 -1.18 11.02 1.00
N LYS A 435 -0.65 9.79 0.97
CA LYS A 435 -1.36 8.60 1.48
C LYS A 435 -1.77 8.75 2.95
N ILE A 436 -0.91 9.36 3.76
CA ILE A 436 -1.14 9.62 5.19
C ILE A 436 -2.12 10.78 5.42
N ALA A 437 -2.01 11.85 4.62
CA ALA A 437 -2.76 13.10 4.82
C ALA A 437 -4.20 13.05 4.26
N VAL A 438 -4.41 12.34 3.16
CA VAL A 438 -5.66 12.37 2.40
C VAL A 438 -6.69 11.42 3.02
N PRO A 439 -7.99 11.81 3.09
CA PRO A 439 -9.05 10.93 3.59
C PRO A 439 -9.16 9.64 2.76
N PHE A 440 -9.61 8.56 3.38
CA PHE A 440 -9.67 7.22 2.79
C PHE A 440 -10.34 7.17 1.40
N GLN A 441 -11.40 7.96 1.17
CA GLN A 441 -12.14 8.03 -0.10
C GLN A 441 -11.29 8.55 -1.27
N TRP A 442 -10.30 9.39 -0.96
CA TRP A 442 -9.45 10.08 -1.94
C TRP A 442 -8.07 9.43 -2.07
N LYS A 443 -7.87 8.25 -1.47
CA LYS A 443 -6.59 7.53 -1.50
C LYS A 443 -6.10 7.33 -2.94
N TRP A 444 -6.96 6.99 -3.90
CA TRP A 444 -6.59 6.89 -5.32
C TRP A 444 -5.88 8.15 -5.91
N LEU A 445 -6.01 9.33 -5.29
CA LEU A 445 -5.31 10.55 -5.72
C LEU A 445 -3.78 10.38 -5.65
N TYR A 446 -3.26 9.63 -4.68
CA TYR A 446 -1.82 9.37 -4.62
C TYR A 446 -1.37 8.66 -5.90
N GLN A 447 -2.15 7.68 -6.38
CA GLN A 447 -1.85 6.92 -7.58
C GLN A 447 -1.96 7.82 -8.82
N LEU A 448 -3.00 8.65 -8.90
CA LEU A 448 -3.15 9.62 -9.98
C LEU A 448 -1.92 10.52 -10.09
N LEU A 449 -1.45 11.07 -8.96
CA LEU A 449 -0.30 11.96 -8.92
C LEU A 449 1.01 11.25 -9.30
N ASP A 450 1.22 10.02 -8.84
CA ASP A 450 2.39 9.21 -9.19
C ASP A 450 2.45 8.94 -10.71
N GLU A 451 1.32 8.55 -11.30
CA GLU A 451 1.21 8.30 -12.74
C GLU A 451 1.39 9.59 -13.57
N MET A 452 0.82 10.70 -13.10
CA MET A 452 1.01 12.01 -13.74
C MET A 452 2.46 12.49 -13.67
N ALA A 453 3.13 12.33 -12.52
CA ALA A 453 4.54 12.68 -12.38
C ALA A 453 5.42 11.85 -13.33
N THR A 454 5.12 10.57 -13.47
CA THR A 454 5.81 9.68 -14.42
C THR A 454 5.58 10.12 -15.87
N LEU A 455 4.34 10.46 -16.24
CA LEU A 455 4.02 10.95 -17.58
C LEU A 455 4.75 12.26 -17.90
N VAL A 456 4.72 13.22 -16.98
CA VAL A 456 5.43 14.50 -17.10
C VAL A 456 6.93 14.25 -17.22
N PHE A 457 7.50 13.37 -16.40
CA PHE A 457 8.91 13.00 -16.47
C PHE A 457 9.28 12.42 -17.85
N PHE A 458 8.46 11.53 -18.42
CA PHE A 458 8.70 10.96 -19.75
C PHE A 458 8.63 12.01 -20.85
N VAL A 459 7.62 12.89 -20.81
CA VAL A 459 7.44 13.95 -21.81
C VAL A 459 8.58 14.97 -21.74
N LEU A 460 8.97 15.41 -20.55
CA LEU A 460 10.07 16.37 -20.36
C LEU A 460 11.42 15.75 -20.77
N THR A 461 11.66 14.49 -20.41
CA THR A 461 12.86 13.75 -20.85
C THR A 461 12.87 13.65 -22.38
N GLY A 462 11.78 13.21 -23.00
CA GLY A 462 11.68 13.12 -24.45
C GLY A 462 11.87 14.47 -25.14
N TYR A 463 11.26 15.55 -24.64
CA TYR A 463 11.45 16.88 -25.21
C TYR A 463 12.93 17.32 -25.18
N LYS A 464 13.62 17.04 -24.08
CA LYS A 464 14.98 17.50 -23.84
C LYS A 464 16.04 16.68 -24.56
N PHE A 465 15.85 15.37 -24.64
CA PHE A 465 16.72 14.44 -25.37
C PHE A 465 16.12 14.07 -26.73
N ARG A 466 15.39 15.01 -27.35
CA ARG A 466 14.83 14.80 -28.68
C ARG A 466 15.93 14.63 -29.73
N PRO A 467 15.73 13.76 -30.73
CA PRO A 467 16.68 13.63 -31.83
C PRO A 467 16.69 14.94 -32.62
N ALA A 468 17.79 15.69 -32.58
CA ALA A 468 17.97 16.91 -33.37
C ALA A 468 19.47 17.21 -33.49
N SER A 469 19.93 17.58 -34.69
CA SER A 469 21.34 17.87 -34.96
C SER A 469 21.93 19.02 -34.12
N ASP A 470 21.09 19.93 -33.63
CA ASP A 470 21.47 21.04 -32.74
C ASP A 470 21.40 20.68 -31.25
N ASN A 471 21.00 19.45 -30.91
CA ASN A 471 20.89 19.03 -29.52
C ASN A 471 22.30 18.78 -28.94
N PRO A 472 22.73 19.52 -27.89
CA PRO A 472 24.06 19.37 -27.29
C PRO A 472 24.37 17.95 -26.80
N TYR A 473 23.33 17.14 -26.53
CA TYR A 473 23.50 15.73 -26.13
C TYR A 473 24.09 14.86 -27.25
N LEU A 474 23.73 15.10 -28.50
CA LEU A 474 24.17 14.27 -29.63
C LEU A 474 25.57 14.66 -30.12
N GLN A 475 26.00 15.89 -29.83
CA GLN A 475 27.37 16.36 -30.04
C GLN A 475 28.36 15.68 -29.08
N LEU A 476 27.91 15.16 -27.92
CA LEU A 476 28.77 14.38 -27.01
C LEU A 476 29.29 13.11 -27.68
N SER A 477 28.38 12.36 -28.31
CA SER A 477 28.74 11.09 -28.95
C SER A 477 29.67 11.24 -30.15
N GLN A 478 29.64 12.39 -30.83
CA GLN A 478 30.51 12.67 -31.97
C GLN A 478 31.90 13.12 -31.51
N ASP A 479 31.96 14.06 -30.54
CA ASP A 479 33.25 14.54 -30.01
C ASP A 479 34.06 13.40 -29.33
N ASP A 480 33.39 12.51 -28.59
CA ASP A 480 34.05 11.38 -27.90
C ASP A 480 34.56 10.30 -28.90
N GLU A 481 33.87 10.09 -30.04
CA GLU A 481 34.35 9.20 -31.11
C GLU A 481 35.54 9.81 -31.85
N ASP A 482 35.49 11.11 -32.16
CA ASP A 482 36.56 11.83 -32.85
C ASP A 482 37.84 11.92 -31.99
N ASP A 483 37.71 12.16 -30.68
CA ASP A 483 38.84 12.21 -29.74
C ASP A 483 39.47 10.80 -29.54
N LEU A 484 38.68 9.72 -29.58
CA LEU A 484 39.18 8.32 -29.52
C LEU A 484 39.85 7.88 -30.83
N GLU A 485 39.38 8.34 -31.99
CA GLU A 485 40.04 8.09 -33.28
C GLU A 485 41.37 8.83 -33.40
N MET A 486 41.50 10.03 -32.78
CA MET A 486 42.77 10.76 -32.74
C MET A 486 43.81 10.16 -31.78
N GLU A 487 43.41 9.45 -30.72
CA GLU A 487 44.35 8.73 -29.83
C GLU A 487 44.81 7.37 -30.40
N ALA A 488 44.11 6.84 -31.41
CA ALA A 488 44.43 5.55 -32.04
C ALA A 488 45.39 5.66 -33.25
N VAL A 489 45.86 6.87 -33.57
CA VAL A 489 46.84 7.19 -34.64
C VAL A 489 48.12 7.72 -34.01
#